data_AF-A0A2N2BPB1-F1
#
_entry.id   AF-A0A2N2BPB1-F1
#
_cell.length_a   1.000
_cell.length_b   1.000
_cell.length_c   1.000
_cell.angle_alpha   90.00
_cell.angle_beta   90.00
_cell.angle_gamma   90.00
#
_symmetry.space_group_name_H-M   'P 1'
#
loop_
_entity.id
_entity.type
_entity.pdbx_description
1 polymer ?
#
loop_
_entity_poly.entity_id
_entity_poly.type
_entity_poly.pdbx_seq_one_letter_code
_entity_poly.pdbx_strand_id
1 'polypeptide(L)'
;MISVEEKLRVFTQYLLNKERKWGKDIIYEAKEKKQAMLEDSEEKIVKEKRTIEERSYHTIFRDKNKIIAEGKNKAKTLELEEKNRILLDFNQLIREKAREYLTEEVYANYLRDCIVQIPQVFGNKKGIVVFVNERDFSQIKAIIESVLDGFAVEYHQDCQDCIGGFIVEDAEGRLHCDFTVENLIKSNYKLIGMTLNGFMEKQVG
;
A
#
# COMPACT_ATOMS: atom_id res chain seq x y z
N MET A 1 98.59 6.85 -55.45
CA MET A 1 98.69 6.21 -54.12
C MET A 1 97.94 7.10 -53.15
N ILE A 2 96.88 6.61 -52.50
CA ILE A 2 96.06 7.43 -51.59
C ILE A 2 96.85 7.65 -50.29
N SER A 3 96.95 8.90 -49.80
CA SER A 3 97.67 9.22 -48.57
C SER A 3 96.96 8.67 -47.32
N VAL A 4 97.69 8.49 -46.23
CA VAL A 4 97.13 8.05 -44.94
C VAL A 4 96.06 9.01 -44.44
N GLU A 5 96.26 10.31 -44.63
CA GLU A 5 95.31 11.37 -44.25
C GLU A 5 93.99 11.23 -45.01
N GLU A 6 94.04 10.90 -46.30
CA GLU A 6 92.84 10.76 -47.12
C GLU A 6 92.03 9.50 -46.75
N LYS A 7 92.70 8.42 -46.33
CA LYS A 7 92.03 7.24 -45.75
C LYS A 7 91.37 7.55 -44.40
N LEU A 8 92.05 8.29 -43.51
CA LEU A 8 91.49 8.72 -42.23
C LEU A 8 90.28 9.64 -42.42
N ARG A 9 90.31 10.54 -43.41
CA ARG A 9 89.18 11.40 -43.76
C ARG A 9 87.96 10.59 -44.21
N VAL A 10 88.16 9.62 -45.11
CA VAL A 10 87.07 8.75 -45.60
C VAL A 10 86.49 7.89 -44.48
N PHE A 11 87.34 7.32 -43.62
CA PHE A 11 86.91 6.51 -42.48
C PHE A 11 86.12 7.34 -41.46
N THR A 12 86.59 8.56 -41.15
CA THR A 12 85.88 9.49 -40.26
C THR A 12 84.52 9.87 -40.83
N GLN A 13 84.44 10.17 -42.14
CA GLN A 13 83.17 10.47 -42.80
C GLN A 13 82.20 9.27 -42.75
N TYR A 14 82.72 8.05 -42.94
CA TYR A 14 81.94 6.82 -42.83
C TYR A 14 81.37 6.62 -41.42
N LEU A 15 82.21 6.78 -40.38
CA LEU A 15 81.76 6.68 -38.99
C LEU A 15 80.72 7.74 -38.66
N LEU A 16 80.95 9.00 -39.03
CA LEU A 16 79.97 10.08 -38.82
C LEU A 16 78.64 9.81 -39.52
N ASN A 17 78.67 9.28 -40.74
CA ASN A 17 77.45 8.91 -41.46
C ASN A 17 76.72 7.73 -40.80
N LYS A 18 77.47 6.74 -40.29
CA LYS A 18 76.91 5.60 -39.56
C LYS A 18 76.25 6.02 -38.26
N GLU A 19 76.95 6.83 -37.45
CA GLU A 19 76.42 7.38 -36.19
C GLU A 19 75.20 8.28 -36.44
N ARG A 20 75.24 9.12 -37.50
CA ARG A 20 74.11 9.95 -37.89
C ARG A 20 72.89 9.13 -38.30
N LYS A 21 73.09 8.00 -38.99
CA LYS A 21 72.00 7.10 -39.37
C LYS A 21 71.42 6.42 -38.12
N TRP A 22 72.28 5.86 -37.28
CA TRP A 22 71.87 5.20 -36.04
C TRP A 22 71.11 6.15 -35.09
N GLY A 23 71.61 7.37 -34.90
CA GLY A 23 70.92 8.39 -34.10
C GLY A 23 69.56 8.79 -34.69
N LYS A 24 69.43 8.86 -36.02
CA LYS A 24 68.14 9.10 -36.68
C LYS A 24 67.16 7.95 -36.45
N ASP A 25 67.64 6.72 -36.56
CA ASP A 25 66.80 5.52 -36.37
C ASP A 25 66.28 5.46 -34.93
N ILE A 26 67.13 5.72 -33.92
CA ILE A 26 66.71 5.81 -32.50
C ILE A 26 65.64 6.89 -32.30
N ILE A 27 65.84 8.09 -32.87
CA ILE A 27 64.88 9.20 -32.74
C ILE A 27 63.56 8.85 -33.42
N TYR A 28 63.60 8.16 -34.56
CA TYR A 28 62.41 7.72 -35.28
C TYR A 28 61.62 6.69 -34.47
N GLU A 29 62.29 5.65 -33.97
CA GLU A 29 61.66 4.63 -33.11
C GLU A 29 61.05 5.25 -31.84
N ALA A 30 61.74 6.22 -31.21
CA ALA A 30 61.22 6.93 -30.05
C ALA A 30 59.96 7.75 -30.38
N LYS A 31 59.91 8.36 -31.57
CA LYS A 31 58.72 9.08 -32.05
C LYS A 31 57.56 8.14 -32.34
N GLU A 32 57.80 7.01 -32.99
CA GLU A 32 56.76 6.01 -33.25
C GLU A 32 56.19 5.43 -31.95
N LYS A 33 57.05 5.07 -30.99
CA LYS A 33 56.61 4.59 -29.67
C LYS A 33 55.78 5.64 -28.93
N LYS A 34 56.21 6.91 -28.96
CA LYS A 34 55.45 8.01 -28.36
C LYS A 34 54.08 8.13 -29.02
N GLN A 35 54.00 8.06 -30.35
CA GLN A 35 52.74 8.17 -31.07
C GLN A 35 51.80 7.02 -30.73
N ALA A 36 52.29 5.78 -30.73
CA ALA A 36 51.51 4.61 -30.35
C ALA A 36 51.00 4.70 -28.89
N MET A 37 51.81 5.21 -27.96
CA MET A 37 51.39 5.44 -26.57
C MET A 37 50.30 6.49 -26.44
N LEU A 38 50.36 7.56 -27.26
CA LEU A 38 49.31 8.59 -27.27
C LEU A 38 47.99 8.02 -27.80
N GLU A 39 48.04 7.25 -28.89
CA GLU A 39 46.86 6.62 -29.48
C GLU A 39 46.21 5.61 -28.53
N ASP A 40 46.99 4.75 -27.87
CA ASP A 40 46.48 3.80 -26.86
C ASP A 40 45.87 4.53 -25.64
N SER A 41 46.50 5.63 -25.20
CA SER A 41 45.97 6.45 -24.11
C SER A 41 44.66 7.14 -24.49
N GLU A 42 44.56 7.69 -25.71
CA GLU A 42 43.33 8.30 -26.22
C GLU A 42 42.20 7.27 -26.29
N GLU A 43 42.48 6.08 -26.82
CA GLU A 43 41.48 5.01 -26.93
C GLU A 43 40.97 4.57 -25.54
N LYS A 44 41.87 4.45 -24.55
CA LYS A 44 41.51 4.13 -23.16
C LYS A 44 40.60 5.20 -22.55
N ILE A 45 40.96 6.48 -22.71
CA ILE A 45 40.14 7.59 -22.18
C ILE A 45 38.74 7.58 -22.81
N VAL A 46 38.65 7.32 -24.12
CA VAL A 46 37.35 7.23 -24.81
C VAL A 46 36.51 6.06 -24.27
N LYS A 47 37.11 4.88 -24.06
CA LYS A 47 36.42 3.71 -23.49
C LYS A 47 35.95 3.96 -22.05
N GLU A 48 36.79 4.55 -21.22
CA GLU A 48 36.44 4.89 -19.84
C GLU A 48 35.32 5.92 -19.78
N LYS A 49 35.40 6.98 -20.59
CA LYS A 49 34.34 7.99 -20.70
C LYS A 49 33.00 7.34 -21.04
N ARG A 50 32.97 6.48 -22.07
CA ARG A 50 31.75 5.77 -22.47
C ARG A 50 31.20 4.90 -21.35
N THR A 51 32.07 4.17 -20.65
CA THR A 51 31.67 3.32 -19.51
C THR A 51 31.05 4.14 -18.37
N ILE A 52 31.62 5.32 -18.09
CA ILE A 52 31.09 6.25 -17.07
C ILE A 52 29.73 6.79 -17.50
N GLU A 53 29.58 7.20 -18.77
CA GLU A 53 28.32 7.70 -19.32
C GLU A 53 27.21 6.64 -19.27
N GLU A 54 27.50 5.41 -19.67
CA GLU A 54 26.54 4.28 -19.63
C GLU A 54 26.11 3.98 -18.18
N ARG A 55 27.06 3.92 -17.22
CA ARG A 55 26.75 3.71 -15.80
C ARG A 55 25.92 4.85 -15.21
N SER A 56 26.26 6.08 -15.57
CA SER A 56 25.53 7.28 -15.13
C SER A 56 24.09 7.24 -15.67
N TYR A 57 23.92 6.91 -16.95
CA TYR A 57 22.60 6.77 -17.57
C TYR A 57 21.74 5.73 -16.85
N HIS A 58 22.28 4.54 -16.58
CA HIS A 58 21.56 3.50 -15.85
C HIS A 58 21.17 3.93 -14.43
N THR A 59 22.06 4.65 -13.74
CA THR A 59 21.80 5.17 -12.39
C THR A 59 20.69 6.21 -12.41
N ILE A 60 20.78 7.21 -13.29
CA ILE A 60 19.76 8.25 -13.47
C ILE A 60 18.40 7.63 -13.82
N PHE A 61 18.39 6.65 -14.73
CA PHE A 61 17.15 5.99 -15.14
C PHE A 61 16.51 5.19 -13.99
N ARG A 62 17.32 4.45 -13.23
CA ARG A 62 16.85 3.72 -12.04
C ARG A 62 16.29 4.68 -11.00
N ASP A 63 17.01 5.75 -10.70
CA ASP A 63 16.62 6.70 -9.66
C ASP A 63 15.36 7.48 -10.07
N LYS A 64 15.23 7.85 -11.36
CA LYS A 64 13.99 8.40 -11.94
C LYS A 64 12.81 7.45 -11.70
N ASN A 65 12.96 6.16 -12.03
CA ASN A 65 11.88 5.19 -11.86
C ASN A 65 11.53 4.98 -10.39
N LYS A 66 12.54 4.99 -9.51
CA LYS A 66 12.33 4.93 -8.06
C LYS A 66 11.49 6.12 -7.58
N ILE A 67 11.85 7.35 -7.96
CA ILE A 67 11.10 8.57 -7.59
C ILE A 67 9.65 8.50 -8.11
N ILE A 68 9.45 8.05 -9.35
CA ILE A 68 8.10 7.89 -9.92
C ILE A 68 7.29 6.85 -9.12
N ALA A 69 7.89 5.71 -8.79
CA ALA A 69 7.23 4.67 -8.01
C ALA A 69 6.87 5.15 -6.59
N GLU A 70 7.80 5.82 -5.91
CA GLU A 70 7.56 6.42 -4.59
C GLU A 70 6.44 7.46 -4.65
N GLY A 71 6.44 8.32 -5.67
CA GLY A 71 5.38 9.30 -5.88
C GLY A 71 4.01 8.66 -6.11
N LYS A 72 3.93 7.62 -6.95
CA LYS A 72 2.69 6.87 -7.19
C LYS A 72 2.17 6.18 -5.94
N ASN A 73 3.06 5.53 -5.18
CA ASN A 73 2.68 4.88 -3.94
C ASN A 73 2.18 5.88 -2.91
N LYS A 74 2.88 7.01 -2.73
CA LYS A 74 2.45 8.07 -1.81
C LYS A 74 1.08 8.64 -2.20
N ALA A 75 0.87 8.93 -3.49
CA ALA A 75 -0.43 9.39 -3.97
C ALA A 75 -1.54 8.36 -3.70
N LYS A 76 -1.27 7.07 -3.91
CA LYS A 76 -2.24 6.01 -3.65
C LYS A 76 -2.56 5.86 -2.17
N THR A 77 -1.55 5.97 -1.30
CA THR A 77 -1.74 5.93 0.15
C THR A 77 -2.64 7.09 0.60
N LEU A 78 -2.36 8.31 0.15
CA LEU A 78 -3.18 9.48 0.47
C LEU A 78 -4.63 9.31 -0.01
N GLU A 79 -4.83 8.79 -1.23
CA GLU A 79 -6.18 8.50 -1.75
C GLU A 79 -6.94 7.51 -0.85
N LEU A 80 -6.28 6.45 -0.39
CA LEU A 80 -6.88 5.45 0.49
C LEU A 80 -7.18 5.99 1.88
N GLU A 81 -6.29 6.82 2.44
CA GLU A 81 -6.50 7.47 3.73
C GLU A 81 -7.72 8.40 3.70
N GLU A 82 -7.86 9.20 2.64
CA GLU A 82 -9.00 10.09 2.45
C GLU A 82 -10.30 9.31 2.25
N LYS A 83 -10.29 8.25 1.44
CA LYS A 83 -11.45 7.35 1.27
C LYS A 83 -11.88 6.71 2.60
N ASN A 84 -10.91 6.27 3.41
CA ASN A 84 -11.21 5.72 4.74
C ASN A 84 -11.80 6.77 5.67
N ARG A 85 -11.29 8.01 5.65
CA ARG A 85 -11.87 9.11 6.44
C ARG A 85 -13.32 9.35 6.07
N ILE A 86 -13.61 9.49 4.78
CA ILE A 86 -14.98 9.68 4.27
C ILE A 86 -15.89 8.51 4.70
N LEU A 87 -15.40 7.27 4.64
CA LEU A 87 -16.17 6.09 5.08
C LEU A 87 -16.47 6.14 6.59
N LEU A 88 -15.52 6.54 7.42
CA LEU A 88 -15.72 6.68 8.87
C LEU A 88 -16.74 7.77 9.18
N ASP A 89 -16.61 8.94 8.55
CA ASP A 89 -17.54 10.06 8.71
C ASP A 89 -18.95 9.66 8.25
N PHE A 90 -19.06 8.93 7.13
CA PHE A 90 -20.34 8.45 6.63
C PHE A 90 -20.97 7.41 7.55
N ASN A 91 -20.19 6.48 8.10
CA ASN A 91 -20.68 5.52 9.09
C ASN A 91 -21.17 6.20 10.37
N GLN A 92 -20.49 7.26 10.81
CA GLN A 92 -20.94 8.07 11.94
C GLN A 92 -22.26 8.77 11.62
N LEU A 93 -22.40 9.35 10.42
CA LEU A 93 -23.65 9.96 9.98
C LEU A 93 -24.80 8.96 9.91
N ILE A 94 -24.54 7.72 9.43
CA ILE A 94 -25.54 6.65 9.43
C ILE A 94 -26.01 6.36 10.86
N ARG A 95 -25.10 6.29 11.83
CA ARG A 95 -25.45 6.06 13.24
C ARG A 95 -26.31 7.20 13.80
N GLU A 96 -25.94 8.44 13.52
CA GLU A 96 -26.72 9.61 13.94
C GLU A 96 -28.12 9.60 13.33
N LYS A 97 -28.23 9.31 12.04
CA LYS A 97 -29.53 9.17 11.37
C LYS A 97 -30.33 7.98 11.84
N ALA A 98 -29.70 6.84 12.10
CA ALA A 98 -30.37 5.69 12.67
C ALA A 98 -31.04 6.04 14.01
N ARG A 99 -30.36 6.81 14.89
CA ARG A 99 -30.96 7.31 16.14
C ARG A 99 -32.22 8.16 15.90
N GLU A 100 -32.20 9.04 14.90
CA GLU A 100 -33.37 9.87 14.52
C GLU A 100 -34.54 9.02 14.00
N TYR A 101 -34.24 7.91 13.31
CA TYR A 101 -35.26 7.01 12.75
C TYR A 101 -35.83 6.00 13.74
N LEU A 102 -35.33 5.95 14.98
CA LEU A 102 -35.93 5.17 16.07
C LEU A 102 -37.20 5.87 16.60
N THR A 103 -38.16 6.11 15.72
CA THR A 103 -39.53 6.51 16.08
C THR A 103 -40.27 5.30 16.66
N GLU A 104 -41.20 5.54 17.59
CA GLU A 104 -41.81 4.48 18.40
C GLU A 104 -42.44 3.35 17.55
N GLU A 105 -43.15 3.68 16.47
CA GLU A 105 -43.92 2.69 15.69
C GLU A 105 -43.04 1.83 14.77
N VAL A 106 -42.13 2.45 14.00
CA VAL A 106 -41.25 1.72 13.08
C VAL A 106 -40.29 0.84 13.87
N TYR A 107 -39.78 1.36 14.98
CA TYR A 107 -38.88 0.63 15.85
C TYR A 107 -39.56 -0.52 16.58
N ALA A 108 -40.82 -0.35 17.03
CA ALA A 108 -41.61 -1.44 17.61
C ALA A 108 -41.73 -2.65 16.66
N ASN A 109 -41.99 -2.38 15.39
CA ASN A 109 -42.12 -3.43 14.38
C ASN A 109 -40.79 -4.13 14.14
N TYR A 110 -39.68 -3.39 14.02
CA TYR A 110 -38.34 -3.97 13.93
C TYR A 110 -38.02 -4.90 15.11
N LEU A 111 -38.28 -4.45 16.35
CA LEU A 111 -38.05 -5.26 17.55
C LEU A 111 -38.90 -6.54 17.54
N ARG A 112 -40.17 -6.44 17.14
CA ARG A 112 -41.05 -7.61 17.01
C ARG A 112 -40.51 -8.60 15.98
N ASP A 113 -40.09 -8.13 14.81
CA ASP A 113 -39.53 -8.98 13.75
C ASP A 113 -38.25 -9.71 14.20
N CYS A 114 -37.43 -9.06 15.03
CA CYS A 114 -36.26 -9.68 15.64
C CYS A 114 -36.65 -10.75 16.68
N ILE A 115 -37.61 -10.44 17.56
CA ILE A 115 -38.05 -11.34 18.64
C ILE A 115 -38.68 -12.62 18.06
N VAL A 116 -39.44 -12.52 16.97
CA VAL A 116 -40.05 -13.68 16.29
C VAL A 116 -39.01 -14.66 15.73
N GLN A 117 -37.77 -14.23 15.51
CA GLN A 117 -36.68 -15.10 15.04
C GLN A 117 -36.07 -15.93 16.17
N ILE A 118 -36.22 -15.54 17.43
CA ILE A 118 -35.58 -16.21 18.58
C ILE A 118 -35.92 -17.71 18.63
N PRO A 119 -37.19 -18.16 18.52
CA PRO A 119 -37.50 -19.59 18.55
C PRO A 119 -36.82 -20.39 17.43
N GLN A 120 -36.59 -19.78 16.27
CA GLN A 120 -35.94 -20.44 15.14
C GLN A 120 -34.45 -20.66 15.38
N VAL A 121 -33.80 -19.72 16.08
CA VAL A 121 -32.36 -19.80 16.38
C VAL A 121 -32.08 -20.67 17.60
N PHE A 122 -32.89 -20.55 18.65
CA PHE A 122 -32.67 -21.23 19.94
C PHE A 122 -33.32 -22.62 20.02
N GLY A 123 -34.29 -22.91 19.14
CA GLY A 123 -34.95 -24.21 19.04
C GLY A 123 -35.59 -24.65 20.36
N ASN A 124 -35.07 -25.75 20.92
CA ASN A 124 -35.57 -26.32 22.17
C ASN A 124 -35.01 -25.66 23.43
N LYS A 125 -34.02 -24.77 23.31
CA LYS A 125 -33.48 -24.05 24.47
C LYS A 125 -34.44 -22.93 24.86
N LYS A 126 -35.15 -23.15 25.96
CA LYS A 126 -36.18 -22.22 26.45
C LYS A 126 -35.67 -21.22 27.50
N GLY A 127 -34.53 -21.49 28.13
CA GLY A 127 -33.88 -20.54 29.04
C GLY A 127 -33.01 -19.56 28.26
N ILE A 128 -33.38 -18.29 28.27
CA ILE A 128 -32.66 -17.22 27.58
C ILE A 128 -32.38 -16.03 28.50
N VAL A 129 -31.29 -15.33 28.23
CA VAL A 129 -30.88 -14.10 28.89
C VAL A 129 -30.93 -12.98 27.86
N VAL A 130 -31.65 -11.90 28.16
CA VAL A 130 -31.87 -10.77 27.26
C VAL A 130 -31.18 -9.54 27.82
N PHE A 131 -30.20 -9.04 27.08
CA PHE A 131 -29.48 -7.80 27.41
C PHE A 131 -30.10 -6.67 26.60
N VAL A 132 -30.56 -5.64 27.29
CA VAL A 132 -31.29 -4.51 26.71
C VAL A 132 -30.88 -3.21 27.39
N ASN A 133 -31.06 -2.08 26.72
CA ASN A 133 -30.89 -0.78 27.37
C ASN A 133 -32.13 -0.43 28.23
N GLU A 134 -31.99 0.55 29.13
CA GLU A 134 -33.11 0.97 29.98
C GLU A 134 -34.29 1.55 29.16
N ARG A 135 -33.99 2.23 28.05
CA ARG A 135 -34.97 2.89 27.18
C ARG A 135 -35.95 1.89 26.57
N ASP A 136 -35.43 0.76 26.07
CA ASP A 136 -36.18 -0.19 25.27
C ASP A 136 -36.74 -1.35 26.11
N PHE A 137 -36.31 -1.46 27.38
CA PHE A 137 -36.69 -2.53 28.29
C PHE A 137 -38.20 -2.78 28.35
N SER A 138 -39.00 -1.74 28.63
CA SER A 138 -40.44 -1.87 28.79
C SER A 138 -41.12 -2.38 27.51
N GLN A 139 -40.67 -1.92 26.35
CA GLN A 139 -41.21 -2.30 25.05
C GLN A 139 -40.82 -3.73 24.69
N ILE A 140 -39.55 -4.09 24.84
CA ILE A 140 -39.03 -5.42 24.53
C ILE A 140 -39.65 -6.46 25.47
N LYS A 141 -39.76 -6.16 26.76
CA LYS A 141 -40.41 -7.04 27.73
C LYS A 141 -41.86 -7.35 27.31
N ALA A 142 -42.63 -6.32 26.99
CA ALA A 142 -44.02 -6.50 26.55
C ALA A 142 -44.13 -7.34 25.26
N ILE A 143 -43.23 -7.14 24.29
CA ILE A 143 -43.24 -7.93 23.06
C ILE A 143 -42.83 -9.38 23.33
N ILE A 144 -41.78 -9.62 24.13
CA ILE A 144 -41.31 -10.96 24.48
C ILE A 144 -42.39 -11.75 25.22
N GLU A 145 -43.04 -11.14 26.22
CA GLU A 145 -44.14 -11.77 26.96
C GLU A 145 -45.31 -12.15 26.03
N SER A 146 -45.51 -11.40 24.94
CA SER A 146 -46.55 -11.69 23.95
C SER A 146 -46.18 -12.73 22.89
N VAL A 147 -44.89 -12.88 22.54
CA VAL A 147 -44.41 -13.70 21.41
C VAL A 147 -43.74 -15.00 21.86
N LEU A 148 -43.00 -14.98 22.96
CA LEU A 148 -42.18 -16.10 23.42
C LEU A 148 -42.86 -16.89 24.55
N ASP A 149 -44.06 -17.38 24.27
CA ASP A 149 -44.76 -18.24 25.23
C ASP A 149 -43.93 -19.52 25.52
N GLY A 150 -43.81 -19.87 26.80
CA GLY A 150 -43.02 -21.00 27.29
C GLY A 150 -41.50 -20.82 27.31
N PHE A 151 -40.97 -19.61 27.09
CA PHE A 151 -39.56 -19.30 27.37
C PHE A 151 -39.38 -18.81 28.82
N ALA A 152 -38.30 -19.24 29.47
CA ALA A 152 -37.83 -18.68 30.73
C ALA A 152 -36.83 -17.57 30.42
N VAL A 153 -37.21 -16.32 30.69
CA VAL A 153 -36.45 -15.14 30.26
C VAL A 153 -35.89 -14.40 31.48
N GLU A 154 -34.57 -14.23 31.50
CA GLU A 154 -33.87 -13.33 32.41
C GLU A 154 -33.52 -12.04 31.66
N TYR A 155 -33.66 -10.88 32.32
CA TYR A 155 -33.38 -9.58 31.71
C TYR A 155 -32.22 -8.88 32.42
N HIS A 156 -31.27 -8.42 31.63
CA HIS A 156 -30.17 -7.58 32.08
C HIS A 156 -30.24 -6.21 31.37
N GLN A 157 -30.12 -5.13 32.15
CA GLN A 157 -30.19 -3.74 31.66
C GLN A 157 -28.78 -3.13 31.47
N ASP A 158 -27.88 -3.89 30.87
CA ASP A 158 -26.44 -3.62 30.76
C ASP A 158 -25.95 -3.59 29.30
N CYS A 159 -26.85 -3.44 28.33
CA CYS A 159 -26.47 -3.11 26.95
C CYS A 159 -25.94 -1.67 26.89
N GLN A 160 -24.65 -1.51 27.22
CA GLN A 160 -23.96 -0.23 27.08
C GLN A 160 -23.53 -0.02 25.62
N ASP A 161 -23.57 1.24 25.18
CA ASP A 161 -23.17 1.68 23.84
C ASP A 161 -24.00 1.17 22.64
N CYS A 162 -25.20 0.65 22.88
CA CYS A 162 -26.16 0.31 21.81
C CYS A 162 -27.15 1.47 21.56
N ILE A 163 -27.28 1.89 20.29
CA ILE A 163 -28.27 2.88 19.82
C ILE A 163 -29.69 2.39 20.08
N GLY A 164 -29.88 1.07 19.98
CA GLY A 164 -31.12 0.36 20.25
C GLY A 164 -30.96 -1.13 19.93
N GLY A 165 -31.97 -1.90 20.29
CA GLY A 165 -32.11 -3.33 20.08
C GLY A 165 -31.81 -4.08 21.37
N PHE A 166 -31.46 -5.35 21.21
CA PHE A 166 -31.16 -6.23 22.32
C PHE A 166 -30.24 -7.34 21.86
N ILE A 167 -29.62 -7.99 22.84
CA ILE A 167 -28.82 -9.19 22.64
C ILE A 167 -29.53 -10.33 23.38
N VAL A 168 -29.55 -11.52 22.80
CA VAL A 168 -30.09 -12.72 23.42
C VAL A 168 -29.00 -13.77 23.51
N GLU A 169 -28.86 -14.34 24.70
CA GLU A 169 -28.01 -15.50 24.96
C GLU A 169 -28.85 -16.66 25.50
N ASP A 170 -28.37 -17.89 25.35
CA ASP A 170 -28.96 -18.99 26.12
C ASP A 170 -28.44 -18.94 27.55
N ALA A 171 -29.14 -19.58 28.49
CA ALA A 171 -28.75 -19.59 29.90
C ALA A 171 -27.33 -20.13 30.18
N GLU A 172 -26.70 -20.77 29.19
CA GLU A 172 -25.34 -21.30 29.26
C GLU A 172 -24.30 -20.43 28.52
N GLY A 173 -24.70 -19.34 27.85
CA GLY A 173 -23.83 -18.44 27.09
C GLY A 173 -23.18 -19.07 25.85
N ARG A 174 -23.70 -20.19 25.35
CA ARG A 174 -23.19 -20.93 24.17
C ARG A 174 -23.76 -20.40 22.86
N LEU A 175 -25.00 -19.89 22.89
CA LEU A 175 -25.62 -19.22 21.75
C LEU A 175 -25.75 -17.75 22.07
N HIS A 176 -25.35 -16.91 21.13
CA HIS A 176 -25.39 -15.46 21.25
C HIS A 176 -25.96 -14.88 19.95
N CYS A 177 -26.96 -14.01 20.07
CA CYS A 177 -27.60 -13.33 18.96
C CYS A 177 -27.70 -11.84 19.26
N ASP A 178 -27.01 -11.06 18.44
CA ASP A 178 -26.99 -9.60 18.54
C ASP A 178 -28.00 -9.00 17.55
N PHE A 179 -29.13 -8.51 18.08
CA PHE A 179 -30.17 -7.82 17.32
C PHE A 179 -30.09 -6.29 17.46
N THR A 180 -28.93 -5.77 17.90
CA THR A 180 -28.72 -4.33 18.01
C THR A 180 -28.72 -3.64 16.65
N VAL A 181 -29.12 -2.37 16.65
CA VAL A 181 -29.03 -1.50 15.48
C VAL A 181 -27.56 -1.34 15.06
N GLU A 182 -26.62 -1.32 16.01
CA GLU A 182 -25.18 -1.40 15.75
C GLU A 182 -24.80 -2.60 14.89
N ASN A 183 -25.29 -3.79 15.23
CA ASN A 183 -24.97 -5.00 14.48
C ASN A 183 -25.62 -5.01 13.10
N LEU A 184 -26.83 -4.46 12.97
CA LEU A 184 -27.46 -4.24 11.67
C LEU A 184 -26.62 -3.32 10.78
N ILE A 185 -26.11 -2.21 11.33
CA ILE A 185 -25.23 -1.29 10.60
C ILE A 185 -23.91 -1.97 10.23
N LYS A 186 -23.26 -2.65 11.19
CA LYS A 186 -21.99 -3.35 11.00
C LYS A 186 -22.06 -4.46 9.96
N SER A 187 -23.11 -5.29 10.00
CA SER A 187 -23.31 -6.38 9.03
C SER A 187 -23.50 -5.86 7.60
N ASN A 188 -23.96 -4.61 7.45
CA ASN A 188 -24.11 -3.92 6.18
C ASN A 188 -22.91 -3.04 5.77
N TYR A 189 -21.82 -2.97 6.56
CA TYR A 189 -20.65 -2.14 6.23
C TYR A 189 -20.05 -2.44 4.85
N LYS A 190 -20.04 -3.71 4.44
CA LYS A 190 -19.55 -4.08 3.11
C LYS A 190 -20.40 -3.44 2.02
N LEU A 191 -21.72 -3.52 2.13
CA LEU A 191 -22.65 -2.94 1.15
C LEU A 191 -22.54 -1.41 1.13
N ILE A 192 -22.50 -0.79 2.33
CA ILE A 192 -22.31 0.65 2.50
C ILE A 192 -21.01 1.10 1.82
N GLY A 193 -19.90 0.43 2.12
CA GLY A 193 -18.59 0.74 1.55
C GLY A 193 -18.54 0.58 0.02
N MET A 194 -19.11 -0.51 -0.51
CA MET A 194 -19.20 -0.73 -1.97
C MET A 194 -20.02 0.37 -2.65
N THR A 195 -21.16 0.73 -2.05
CA THR A 195 -22.06 1.76 -2.58
C THR A 195 -21.39 3.14 -2.57
N LEU A 196 -20.80 3.53 -1.43
CA LEU A 196 -20.10 4.80 -1.27
C LEU A 196 -18.91 4.90 -2.23
N ASN A 197 -18.10 3.85 -2.35
CA ASN A 197 -16.98 3.83 -3.31
C ASN A 197 -17.46 3.98 -4.76
N GLY A 198 -18.56 3.32 -5.13
CA GLY A 198 -19.18 3.48 -6.43
C GLY A 198 -19.62 4.93 -6.72
N PHE A 199 -20.09 5.67 -5.72
CA PHE A 199 -20.40 7.10 -5.86
C PHE A 199 -19.14 7.96 -6.00
N MET A 200 -18.11 7.69 -5.19
CA MET A 200 -16.84 8.41 -5.26
C MET A 200 -16.15 8.25 -6.61
N GLU A 201 -16.20 7.05 -7.22
CA GLU A 201 -15.58 6.78 -8.52
C GLU A 201 -16.35 7.41 -9.68
N LYS A 202 -17.69 7.52 -9.60
CA LYS A 202 -18.51 8.13 -10.66
C LYS A 202 -18.36 9.64 -10.78
N GLN A 203 -17.94 10.34 -9.74
CA GLN A 203 -17.74 11.79 -9.78
C GLN A 203 -16.39 12.22 -10.39
N VAL A 204 -15.52 11.26 -10.69
CA VAL A 204 -14.17 11.51 -11.26
C VAL A 204 -14.13 11.22 -12.77
N GLY A 205 -15.29 10.93 -13.38
CA GLY A 205 -15.46 10.68 -14.82
C GLY A 205 -15.99 11.87 -15.59
#